data_AF-A0A165YR44-F1
#
_entry.id   AF-A0A165YR44-F1
#
_cell.length_a   1.000
_cell.length_b   1.000
_cell.length_c   1.000
_cell.angle_alpha   90.00
_cell.angle_beta   90.00
_cell.angle_gamma   90.00
#
_symmetry.space_group_name_H-M   'P 1'
#
loop_
_entity.id
_entity.type
_entity.pdbx_description
1 polymer ?
#
loop_
_entity_poly.entity_id
_entity_poly.type
_entity_poly.pdbx_seq_one_letter_code
_entity_poly.pdbx_strand_id
1 'polypeptide(L)'
;MSARRVSPEIHELPSVNAPRLSSIYLQNFLISIPPSNLTYLRLDFSDTVERPYTSTQLFDLLKQCQKVRQLRTTTCIPDDFNAKDIASISLPALEILWVRDNIVRLFGLCHRIHMPNLISLKCELLDVDDTMQGLVTPINTIVPLLRAPHIDTSVMGLSLGEDSIQSVIVVGLVAPGTSPYAEEYEWKGPFAYGYRERLLVTFEQAACHPPHLTNNIATLESSVNCGAIKILDLKISAHYETAAWKTHFQSFLDVTTLYLDEMPVRTALLALLVPASAEEVISLPQLRFLWVATLDLQVPNEQDEASDTPGAHDRLQFIRIMSSRRRARIPLEHLRVDVLLMDPAQATREFVPRLEALVPLVEIGRTAARLPDTDDEEGDGQED
;
A
#
# COMPACT_ATOMS: atom_id res chain seq x y z
N MET A 1 40.92 20.01 -2.10
CA MET A 1 39.91 21.03 -2.45
C MET A 1 38.59 20.30 -2.57
N SER A 2 37.75 20.37 -1.54
CA SER A 2 36.44 19.72 -1.52
C SER A 2 35.46 20.57 -2.32
N ALA A 3 34.84 20.00 -3.35
CA ALA A 3 33.84 20.67 -4.15
C ALA A 3 32.66 21.04 -3.26
N ARG A 4 32.43 22.35 -3.10
CA ARG A 4 31.26 22.93 -2.44
C ARG A 4 30.06 22.54 -3.30
N ARG A 5 29.29 21.53 -2.89
CA ARG A 5 27.96 21.28 -3.46
C ARG A 5 27.14 22.54 -3.22
N VAL A 6 26.77 23.22 -4.29
CA VAL A 6 25.79 24.31 -4.27
C VAL A 6 24.48 23.65 -3.83
N SER A 7 24.04 23.94 -2.60
CA SER A 7 22.71 23.53 -2.14
C SER A 7 21.67 24.20 -3.04
N PRO A 8 20.59 23.50 -3.44
CA PRO A 8 19.48 24.16 -4.12
C PRO A 8 18.96 25.28 -3.22
N GLU A 9 19.02 26.50 -3.73
CA GLU A 9 18.68 27.72 -3.00
C GLU A 9 17.18 27.71 -2.71
N ILE A 10 16.80 27.60 -1.43
CA ILE A 10 15.42 27.91 -1.03
C ILE A 10 15.17 29.38 -1.38
N HIS A 11 14.21 29.64 -2.26
CA HIS A 11 13.95 30.98 -2.76
C HIS A 11 12.82 31.64 -1.97
N GLU A 12 13.12 32.76 -1.30
CA GLU A 12 12.11 33.62 -0.68
C GLU A 12 11.48 34.55 -1.73
N LEU A 13 10.15 34.43 -1.90
CA LEU A 13 9.38 35.28 -2.80
C LEU A 13 8.72 36.44 -2.02
N PRO A 14 8.57 37.62 -2.64
CA PRO A 14 7.84 38.72 -2.04
C PRO A 14 6.38 38.32 -1.76
N SER A 15 5.74 39.00 -0.79
CA SER A 15 4.34 38.71 -0.47
C SER A 15 3.44 38.92 -1.68
N VAL A 16 2.56 37.94 -1.93
CA VAL A 16 1.60 37.97 -3.02
C VAL A 16 0.20 38.16 -2.47
N ASN A 17 -0.48 39.24 -2.89
CA ASN A 17 -1.89 39.47 -2.59
C ASN A 17 -2.76 38.77 -3.65
N ALA A 18 -3.15 37.52 -3.38
CA ALA A 18 -3.99 36.74 -4.27
C ALA A 18 -5.30 36.29 -3.57
N PRO A 19 -6.30 37.18 -3.43
CA PRO A 19 -7.50 36.89 -2.64
C PRO A 19 -8.40 35.82 -3.26
N ARG A 20 -8.22 35.48 -4.54
CA ARG A 20 -8.96 34.39 -5.21
C ARG A 20 -8.20 33.07 -5.26
N LEU A 21 -7.00 33.01 -4.69
CA LEU A 21 -6.17 31.81 -4.70
C LEU A 21 -6.79 30.75 -3.79
N SER A 22 -7.21 29.62 -4.37
CA SER A 22 -7.78 28.48 -3.66
C SER A 22 -6.81 27.30 -3.54
N SER A 23 -5.82 27.22 -4.41
CA SER A 23 -4.85 26.13 -4.44
C SER A 23 -3.45 26.67 -4.64
N ILE A 24 -2.49 26.14 -3.90
CA ILE A 24 -1.09 26.48 -4.07
C ILE A 24 -0.19 25.25 -3.96
N TYR A 25 0.81 25.22 -4.83
CA TYR A 25 1.92 24.30 -4.79
C TYR A 25 3.23 25.09 -4.74
N LEU A 26 4.03 24.83 -3.72
CA LEU A 26 5.34 25.43 -3.50
C LEU A 26 6.40 24.34 -3.47
N GLN A 27 7.32 24.37 -4.43
CA GLN A 27 8.48 23.47 -4.47
C GLN A 27 9.74 24.30 -4.23
N ASN A 28 10.42 24.10 -3.10
CA ASN A 28 11.62 24.85 -2.70
C ASN A 28 11.44 26.39 -2.63
N PHE A 29 10.20 26.87 -2.47
CA PHE A 29 9.86 28.29 -2.35
C PHE A 29 9.23 28.61 -1.01
N LEU A 30 9.64 29.73 -0.43
CA LEU A 30 9.00 30.36 0.73
C LEU A 30 8.24 31.59 0.28
N ILE A 31 6.93 31.65 0.56
CA ILE A 31 6.11 32.80 0.18
C ILE A 31 5.12 33.16 1.29
N SER A 32 5.07 34.46 1.62
CA SER A 32 4.09 35.02 2.55
C SER A 32 2.79 35.30 1.81
N ILE A 33 1.80 34.44 1.95
CA ILE A 33 0.48 34.57 1.31
C ILE A 33 -0.60 34.67 2.37
N PRO A 34 -1.55 35.63 2.27
CA PRO A 34 -2.74 35.64 3.11
C PRO A 34 -3.67 34.48 2.70
N PRO A 35 -3.75 33.37 3.45
CA PRO A 35 -4.35 32.12 2.98
C PRO A 35 -5.87 32.10 3.17
N SER A 36 -6.51 33.28 3.14
CA SER A 36 -7.91 33.48 3.54
C SER A 36 -8.94 32.68 2.72
N ASN A 37 -8.60 32.24 1.51
CA ASN A 37 -9.42 31.42 0.64
C ASN A 37 -8.74 30.11 0.19
N LEU A 38 -7.59 29.79 0.78
CA LEU A 38 -6.83 28.61 0.41
C LEU A 38 -7.54 27.34 0.90
N THR A 39 -7.84 26.44 -0.02
CA THR A 39 -8.45 25.12 0.22
C THR A 39 -7.47 23.97 0.01
N TYR A 40 -6.40 24.19 -0.78
CA TYR A 40 -5.36 23.20 -1.06
C TYR A 40 -3.97 23.84 -0.86
N LEU A 41 -3.13 23.22 -0.05
CA LEU A 41 -1.76 23.64 0.22
C LEU A 41 -0.80 22.46 0.04
N ARG A 42 0.14 22.56 -0.91
CA ARG A 42 1.25 21.62 -1.06
C ARG A 42 2.59 22.34 -0.84
N LEU A 43 3.35 21.87 0.13
CA LEU A 43 4.70 22.30 0.47
C LEU A 43 5.66 21.15 0.17
N ASP A 44 6.64 21.37 -0.71
CA ASP A 44 7.55 20.33 -1.19
C ASP A 44 8.99 20.81 -1.17
N PHE A 45 9.80 20.16 -0.35
CA PHE A 45 11.20 20.51 -0.12
C PHE A 45 12.09 19.28 -0.25
N SER A 46 11.72 18.37 -1.15
CA SER A 46 12.39 17.08 -1.35
C SER A 46 13.83 17.24 -1.87
N ASP A 47 14.11 18.34 -2.57
CA ASP A 47 15.41 18.62 -3.15
C ASP A 47 16.39 19.29 -2.17
N THR A 48 15.94 19.74 -1.00
CA THR A 48 16.75 20.55 -0.08
C THR A 48 17.33 19.73 1.06
N VAL A 49 18.63 19.93 1.35
CA VAL A 49 19.30 19.31 2.52
C VAL A 49 18.87 19.99 3.82
N GLU A 50 18.60 21.30 3.77
CA GLU A 50 18.20 22.10 4.93
C GLU A 50 16.68 22.23 5.00
N ARG A 51 16.13 22.26 6.23
CA ARG A 51 14.69 22.43 6.44
C ARG A 51 14.32 23.91 6.31
N PRO A 52 13.29 24.25 5.52
CA PRO A 52 12.98 25.63 5.15
C PRO A 52 12.25 26.42 6.25
N TYR A 53 11.58 25.73 7.16
CA TYR A 53 10.76 26.34 8.21
C TYR A 53 11.34 26.02 9.58
N THR A 54 11.35 27.00 10.48
CA THR A 54 11.31 26.74 11.93
C THR A 54 9.93 26.26 12.33
N SER A 55 9.80 25.58 13.49
CA SER A 55 8.49 25.18 14.00
C SER A 55 7.52 26.36 14.05
N THR A 56 7.93 27.50 14.63
CA THR A 56 7.08 28.70 14.72
C THR A 56 6.59 29.18 13.36
N GLN A 57 7.45 29.23 12.35
CA GLN A 57 7.06 29.67 11.01
C GLN A 57 6.03 28.74 10.36
N LEU A 58 6.23 27.41 10.45
CA LEU A 58 5.27 26.45 9.90
C LEU A 58 3.93 26.53 10.63
N PHE A 59 3.93 26.63 11.96
CA PHE A 59 2.70 26.78 12.74
C PHE A 59 1.96 28.07 12.42
N ASP A 60 2.65 29.19 12.30
CA ASP A 60 2.04 30.48 11.96
C ASP A 60 1.40 30.46 10.57
N LEU A 61 2.04 29.77 9.61
CA LEU A 61 1.47 29.53 8.29
C LEU A 61 0.18 28.68 8.38
N LEU A 62 0.26 27.52 9.04
CA LEU A 62 -0.86 26.59 9.15
C LEU A 62 -2.02 27.21 9.94
N LYS A 63 -1.74 27.99 10.99
CA LYS A 63 -2.77 28.67 11.80
C LYS A 63 -3.61 29.64 10.97
N GLN A 64 -3.04 30.22 9.91
CA GLN A 64 -3.79 31.08 8.99
C GLN A 64 -4.64 30.28 7.99
N CYS A 65 -4.29 29.02 7.73
CA CYS A 65 -4.89 28.12 6.73
C CYS A 65 -6.24 27.49 7.18
N GLN A 66 -7.14 28.27 7.76
CA GLN A 66 -8.38 27.77 8.38
C GLN A 66 -9.38 27.12 7.41
N LYS A 67 -9.28 27.41 6.11
CA LYS A 67 -10.14 26.83 5.05
C LYS A 67 -9.48 25.69 4.29
N VAL A 68 -8.24 25.33 4.63
CA VAL A 68 -7.52 24.27 3.92
C VAL A 68 -8.20 22.93 4.20
N ARG A 69 -8.64 22.29 3.12
CA ARG A 69 -9.25 20.95 3.10
C ARG A 69 -8.22 19.87 2.78
N GLN A 70 -7.17 20.22 2.06
CA GLN A 70 -6.07 19.32 1.73
C GLN A 70 -4.72 19.96 2.03
N LEU A 71 -3.93 19.29 2.86
CA LEU A 71 -2.57 19.68 3.19
C LEU A 71 -1.61 18.57 2.75
N ARG A 72 -0.63 18.92 1.92
CA ARG A 72 0.48 18.04 1.57
C ARG A 72 1.80 18.67 2.01
N THR A 73 2.59 17.90 2.72
CA THR A 73 3.90 18.31 3.24
C THR A 73 4.93 17.26 2.87
N THR A 74 5.92 17.64 2.08
CA THR A 74 7.07 16.80 1.74
C THR A 74 8.31 17.46 2.30
N THR A 75 8.98 16.74 3.21
CA THR A 75 10.27 17.11 3.82
C THR A 75 10.31 18.53 4.39
N CYS A 76 9.16 19.03 4.87
CA CYS A 76 9.02 20.42 5.33
C CYS A 76 8.79 20.54 6.84
N ILE A 77 8.68 19.43 7.58
CA ILE A 77 8.41 19.46 9.02
C ILE A 77 9.75 19.60 9.77
N PRO A 78 9.92 20.64 10.61
CA PRO A 78 11.17 20.83 11.35
C PRO A 78 11.33 19.86 12.53
N ASP A 79 12.58 19.63 12.93
CA ASP A 79 12.95 18.66 13.97
C ASP A 79 12.46 19.01 15.37
N ASP A 80 12.31 20.30 15.65
CA ASP A 80 11.87 20.81 16.94
C ASP A 80 10.34 20.77 17.14
N PHE A 81 9.60 20.12 16.23
CA PHE A 81 8.13 19.99 16.31
C PHE A 81 7.63 19.35 17.62
N ASN A 82 8.48 18.55 18.26
CA ASN A 82 8.19 17.88 19.52
C ASN A 82 8.56 18.71 20.76
N ALA A 83 9.06 19.94 20.61
CA ALA A 83 9.36 20.83 21.73
C ALA A 83 8.09 21.13 22.55
N LYS A 84 8.17 21.05 23.88
CA LYS A 84 7.00 21.13 24.79
C LYS A 84 6.22 22.44 24.67
N ASP A 85 6.90 23.52 24.31
CA ASP A 85 6.38 24.89 24.39
C ASP A 85 5.55 25.34 23.18
N ILE A 86 5.39 24.49 22.16
CA ILE A 86 4.62 24.83 20.96
C ILE A 86 3.12 24.58 21.22
N ALA A 87 2.30 25.63 21.17
CA ALA A 87 0.85 25.49 21.31
C ALA A 87 0.24 24.65 20.16
N SER A 88 -0.79 23.86 20.46
CA SER A 88 -1.53 23.16 19.41
C SER A 88 -2.33 24.13 18.54
N ILE A 89 -2.53 23.76 17.28
CA ILE A 89 -3.38 24.49 16.34
C ILE A 89 -4.57 23.63 15.92
N SER A 90 -5.61 24.29 15.41
CA SER A 90 -6.78 23.62 14.84
C SER A 90 -6.85 23.92 13.35
N LEU A 91 -7.04 22.86 12.56
CA LEU A 91 -7.35 22.93 11.13
C LEU A 91 -8.74 22.33 10.91
N PRO A 92 -9.82 23.08 11.18
CA PRO A 92 -11.17 22.54 11.25
C PRO A 92 -11.70 22.10 9.88
N ALA A 93 -11.22 22.68 8.78
CA ALA A 93 -11.64 22.30 7.43
C ALA A 93 -10.85 21.12 6.85
N LEU A 94 -9.77 20.67 7.52
CA LEU A 94 -8.86 19.68 6.96
C LEU A 94 -9.52 18.31 6.86
N GLU A 95 -9.55 17.79 5.64
CA GLU A 95 -10.12 16.50 5.27
C GLU A 95 -9.03 15.49 4.89
N ILE A 96 -7.98 15.96 4.19
CA ILE A 96 -6.89 15.11 3.74
C ILE A 96 -5.56 15.69 4.19
N LEU A 97 -4.76 14.85 4.83
CA LEU A 97 -3.37 15.14 5.17
C LEU A 97 -2.46 14.14 4.46
N TRP A 98 -1.51 14.63 3.67
CA TRP A 98 -0.44 13.83 3.07
C TRP A 98 0.91 14.31 3.59
N VAL A 99 1.64 13.44 4.27
CA VAL A 99 2.98 13.72 4.79
C VAL A 99 3.99 12.79 4.14
N ARG A 100 5.05 13.32 3.54
CA ARG A 100 6.26 12.59 3.16
C ARG A 100 7.42 13.10 4.01
N ASP A 101 7.71 12.43 5.11
CA ASP A 101 8.73 12.85 6.08
C ASP A 101 9.13 11.68 6.99
N ASN A 102 10.00 11.90 7.97
CA ASN A 102 10.29 10.87 8.96
C ASN A 102 9.13 10.69 9.96
N ILE A 103 9.10 9.53 10.62
CA ILE A 103 8.00 9.16 11.50
C ILE A 103 7.86 10.03 12.76
N VAL A 104 8.99 10.47 13.32
CA VAL A 104 9.03 11.30 14.53
C VAL A 104 8.35 12.64 14.28
N ARG A 105 8.59 13.23 13.11
CA ARG A 105 7.97 14.49 12.66
C ARG A 105 6.51 14.32 12.32
N LEU A 106 6.12 13.22 11.66
CA LEU A 106 4.71 12.89 11.44
C LEU A 106 3.93 12.86 12.76
N PHE A 107 4.45 12.16 13.78
CA PHE A 107 3.78 12.10 15.07
C PHE A 107 3.73 13.45 15.77
N GLY A 108 4.80 14.24 15.69
CA GLY A 108 4.82 15.61 16.19
C GLY A 108 3.72 16.46 15.55
N LEU A 109 3.58 16.38 14.23
CA LEU A 109 2.53 17.06 13.47
C LEU A 109 1.13 16.61 13.92
N CYS A 110 0.86 15.31 13.91
CA CYS A 110 -0.43 14.73 14.28
C CYS A 110 -0.82 15.02 15.74
N HIS A 111 0.15 15.12 16.65
CA HIS A 111 -0.12 15.47 18.05
C HIS A 111 -0.48 16.94 18.24
N ARG A 112 0.10 17.83 17.42
CA ARG A 112 -0.04 19.28 17.57
C ARG A 112 -1.16 19.89 16.74
N ILE A 113 -1.65 19.19 15.72
CA ILE A 113 -2.75 19.65 14.88
C ILE A 113 -4.03 18.91 15.25
N HIS A 114 -5.03 19.66 15.72
CA HIS A 114 -6.38 19.17 15.87
C HIS A 114 -7.10 19.17 14.51
N MET A 115 -7.52 17.98 14.06
CA MET A 115 -8.08 17.74 12.71
C MET A 115 -9.43 17.01 12.83
N PRO A 116 -10.51 17.69 13.26
CA PRO A 116 -11.78 17.03 13.59
C PRO A 116 -12.49 16.41 12.38
N ASN A 117 -12.21 16.90 11.17
CA ASN A 117 -12.84 16.45 9.92
C ASN A 117 -11.89 15.61 9.05
N LEU A 118 -10.79 15.11 9.61
CA LEU A 118 -9.85 14.27 8.87
C LEU A 118 -10.55 12.99 8.41
N ILE A 119 -10.59 12.79 7.10
CA ILE A 119 -11.19 11.60 6.48
C ILE A 119 -10.14 10.66 5.90
N SER A 120 -8.94 11.18 5.57
CA SER A 120 -7.84 10.43 4.95
C SER A 120 -6.49 10.97 5.43
N LEU A 121 -5.60 10.05 5.82
CA LEU A 121 -4.21 10.31 6.16
C LEU A 121 -3.28 9.47 5.26
N LYS A 122 -2.42 10.13 4.49
CA LYS A 122 -1.39 9.49 3.67
C LYS A 122 -0.01 9.81 4.22
N CYS A 123 0.83 8.79 4.37
CA CYS A 123 2.15 8.91 4.96
C CYS A 123 3.17 8.17 4.09
N GLU A 124 4.21 8.85 3.64
CA GLU A 124 5.40 8.26 3.03
C GLU A 124 6.56 8.49 3.98
N LEU A 125 6.91 7.44 4.71
CA LEU A 125 7.88 7.48 5.79
C LEU A 125 9.27 7.24 5.24
N LEU A 126 10.10 8.28 5.36
CA LEU A 126 11.51 8.27 5.00
C LEU A 126 12.37 7.84 6.20
N ASP A 127 13.56 7.31 5.92
CA ASP A 127 14.61 7.05 6.90
C ASP A 127 14.09 6.29 8.12
N VAL A 128 13.49 5.11 7.90
CA VAL A 128 13.16 4.17 8.98
C VAL A 128 14.48 3.58 9.49
N ASP A 129 15.12 4.39 10.32
CA ASP A 129 16.48 4.34 10.84
C ASP A 129 16.99 2.91 11.12
N ASP A 130 18.26 2.64 10.81
CA ASP A 130 18.99 1.41 11.20
C ASP A 130 18.97 1.19 12.73
N THR A 131 18.63 2.21 13.52
CA THR A 131 18.45 2.10 14.97
C THR A 131 17.20 1.31 15.37
N MET A 132 16.28 1.04 14.43
CA MET A 132 15.21 0.04 14.53
C MET A 132 15.75 -1.40 14.36
N GLN A 133 17.06 -1.62 14.57
CA GLN A 133 17.68 -2.94 14.71
C GLN A 133 17.01 -3.73 15.85
N GLY A 134 16.00 -4.53 15.50
CA GLY A 134 15.25 -5.39 16.42
C GLY A 134 14.00 -6.02 15.80
N LEU A 135 13.33 -6.89 16.56
CA LEU A 135 12.07 -7.58 16.21
C LEU A 135 10.86 -6.65 15.99
N VAL A 136 11.05 -5.33 15.95
CA VAL A 136 9.98 -4.34 15.85
C VAL A 136 9.74 -4.05 14.38
N THR A 137 8.61 -4.53 13.85
CA THR A 137 8.22 -4.18 12.48
C THR A 137 7.98 -2.68 12.32
N PRO A 138 8.25 -2.11 11.14
CA PRO A 138 7.89 -0.72 10.84
C PRO A 138 6.42 -0.42 11.15
N ILE A 139 5.50 -1.38 11.01
CA ILE A 139 4.08 -1.19 11.35
C ILE A 139 3.85 -0.91 12.85
N ASN A 140 4.66 -1.48 13.77
CA ASN A 140 4.50 -1.21 15.21
C ASN A 140 4.60 0.28 15.53
N THR A 141 5.41 1.00 14.75
CA THR A 141 5.61 2.43 14.95
C THR A 141 4.36 3.24 14.63
N ILE A 142 3.45 2.75 13.76
CA ILE A 142 2.22 3.44 13.36
C ILE A 142 0.96 2.97 14.11
N VAL A 143 1.09 2.11 15.12
CA VAL A 143 -0.05 1.66 15.95
C VAL A 143 -0.92 2.81 16.48
N PRO A 144 -0.36 3.94 16.95
CA PRO A 144 -1.18 5.07 17.36
C PRO A 144 -2.02 5.67 16.23
N LEU A 145 -1.53 5.63 14.99
CA LEU A 145 -2.30 6.05 13.81
C LEU A 145 -3.40 5.03 13.49
N LEU A 146 -3.09 3.73 13.53
CA LEU A 146 -4.06 2.65 13.28
C LEU A 146 -5.25 2.68 14.25
N ARG A 147 -5.02 3.09 15.49
CA ARG A 147 -6.05 3.20 16.54
C ARG A 147 -6.71 4.58 16.60
N ALA A 148 -6.41 5.47 15.65
CA ALA A 148 -6.93 6.82 15.69
C ALA A 148 -8.46 6.83 15.47
N PRO A 149 -9.22 7.70 16.16
CA PRO A 149 -10.68 7.69 16.11
C PRO A 149 -11.31 7.85 14.72
N HIS A 150 -10.59 8.49 13.78
CA HIS A 150 -11.08 8.69 12.40
C HIS A 150 -11.09 7.40 11.56
N ILE A 151 -10.45 6.33 12.04
CA ILE A 151 -10.33 5.03 11.35
C ILE A 151 -11.49 4.08 11.73
N ASP A 152 -11.96 4.12 12.98
CA ASP A 152 -12.50 2.94 13.67
C ASP A 152 -13.86 2.38 13.17
N THR A 153 -14.67 3.14 12.44
CA THR A 153 -16.09 2.75 12.23
C THR A 153 -16.50 2.33 10.81
N SER A 154 -15.61 2.41 9.82
CA SER A 154 -16.01 2.15 8.41
C SER A 154 -14.99 1.40 7.57
N VAL A 155 -13.86 0.99 8.14
CA VAL A 155 -12.83 0.25 7.41
C VAL A 155 -13.35 -1.15 7.08
N MET A 156 -13.36 -1.47 5.80
CA MET A 156 -13.76 -2.79 5.27
C MET A 156 -12.70 -3.39 4.35
N GLY A 157 -11.72 -2.60 3.94
CA GLY A 157 -10.64 -3.01 3.06
C GLY A 157 -9.29 -2.85 3.76
N LEU A 158 -8.42 -3.84 3.55
CA LEU A 158 -7.02 -3.80 3.94
C LEU A 158 -6.17 -4.05 2.69
N SER A 159 -5.19 -3.19 2.44
CA SER A 159 -4.12 -3.41 1.47
C SER A 159 -2.80 -3.58 2.19
N LEU A 160 -2.04 -4.62 1.85
CA LEU A 160 -0.70 -4.88 2.36
C LEU A 160 0.25 -5.03 1.18
N GLY A 161 1.32 -4.24 1.19
CA GLY A 161 2.40 -4.32 0.21
C GLY A 161 3.74 -4.61 0.88
N GLU A 162 4.57 -5.41 0.23
CA GLU A 162 5.94 -5.72 0.62
C GLU A 162 6.75 -5.97 -0.65
N ASP A 163 7.56 -4.98 -1.04
CA ASP A 163 8.48 -5.05 -2.16
C ASP A 163 9.90 -5.29 -1.64
N SER A 164 10.42 -6.48 -1.92
CA SER A 164 11.77 -6.93 -1.55
C SER A 164 12.89 -6.28 -2.35
N ILE A 165 12.60 -5.78 -3.55
CA ILE A 165 13.58 -5.14 -4.42
C ILE A 165 13.76 -3.68 -3.99
N GLN A 166 12.64 -2.99 -3.78
CA GLN A 166 12.64 -1.58 -3.37
C GLN A 166 12.70 -1.38 -1.86
N SER A 167 12.63 -2.46 -1.07
CA SER A 167 12.52 -2.43 0.39
C SER A 167 11.37 -1.53 0.87
N VAL A 168 10.21 -1.68 0.24
CA VAL A 168 9.00 -0.89 0.52
C VAL A 168 7.97 -1.74 1.24
N ILE A 169 7.37 -1.20 2.30
CA ILE A 169 6.21 -1.80 2.97
C ILE A 169 5.04 -0.83 2.84
N VAL A 170 3.87 -1.32 2.45
CA VAL A 170 2.65 -0.52 2.31
C VAL A 170 1.55 -1.08 3.20
N VAL A 171 0.84 -0.20 3.90
CA VAL A 171 -0.36 -0.53 4.68
C VAL A 171 -1.46 0.46 4.33
N GLY A 172 -2.54 -0.03 3.73
CA GLY A 172 -3.73 0.75 3.38
C GLY A 172 -4.96 0.29 4.14
N LEU A 173 -5.66 1.18 4.83
CA LEU A 173 -6.99 0.97 5.39
C LEU A 173 -8.02 1.74 4.58
N VAL A 174 -9.04 1.01 4.10
CA VAL A 174 -9.97 1.51 3.09
C VAL A 174 -11.41 1.35 3.57
N ALA A 175 -12.22 2.37 3.30
CA ALA A 175 -13.65 2.42 3.61
C ALA A 175 -14.47 2.65 2.33
N PRO A 176 -15.74 2.26 2.28
CA PRO A 176 -16.59 2.60 1.15
C PRO A 176 -16.84 4.11 1.10
N GLY A 177 -16.94 4.65 -0.12
CA GLY A 177 -17.15 6.07 -0.40
C GLY A 177 -16.42 6.51 -1.65
N THR A 178 -16.79 7.66 -2.19
CA THR A 178 -16.05 8.28 -3.30
C THR A 178 -14.90 9.09 -2.74
N SER A 179 -13.69 8.97 -3.30
CA SER A 179 -12.64 9.94 -3.02
C SER A 179 -13.12 11.32 -3.48
N PRO A 180 -13.09 12.35 -2.60
CA PRO A 180 -13.59 13.68 -2.94
C PRO A 180 -12.71 14.44 -3.94
N TYR A 181 -11.54 13.91 -4.31
CA TYR A 181 -10.55 14.63 -5.10
C TYR A 181 -9.89 13.73 -6.15
N ALA A 182 -9.47 14.32 -7.27
CA ALA A 182 -8.64 13.66 -8.25
C ALA A 182 -7.26 13.44 -7.62
N GLU A 183 -6.99 12.21 -7.20
CA GLU A 183 -5.73 11.85 -6.56
C GLU A 183 -4.64 11.65 -7.63
N GLU A 184 -3.40 12.03 -7.31
CA GLU A 184 -2.21 11.65 -8.10
C GLU A 184 -1.95 10.13 -8.04
N TYR A 185 -2.60 9.44 -7.10
CA TYR A 185 -2.50 8.01 -6.88
C TYR A 185 -3.82 7.34 -7.24
N GLU A 186 -3.82 6.49 -8.27
CA GLU A 186 -4.97 5.65 -8.60
C GLU A 186 -4.75 4.25 -8.02
N TRP A 187 -5.63 3.86 -7.08
CA TRP A 187 -5.69 2.45 -6.68
C TRP A 187 -5.98 1.58 -7.89
N LYS A 188 -5.24 0.48 -8.00
CA LYS A 188 -5.57 -0.64 -8.88
C LYS A 188 -6.41 -1.66 -8.11
N GLY A 189 -6.96 -2.63 -8.85
CA GLY A 189 -7.65 -3.76 -8.24
C GLY A 189 -9.01 -3.36 -7.63
N PRO A 190 -9.43 -4.02 -6.53
CA PRO A 190 -10.79 -3.88 -5.98
C PRO A 190 -11.07 -2.49 -5.40
N PHE A 191 -10.04 -1.72 -5.06
CA PHE A 191 -10.18 -0.39 -4.47
C PHE A 191 -10.21 0.76 -5.48
N ALA A 192 -10.08 0.46 -6.79
CA ALA A 192 -10.05 1.47 -7.84
C ALA A 192 -11.29 2.37 -7.88
N TYR A 193 -12.46 1.84 -7.49
CA TYR A 193 -13.74 2.55 -7.59
C TYR A 193 -14.66 2.31 -6.40
N GLY A 194 -15.33 3.35 -5.92
CA GLY A 194 -16.34 3.25 -4.85
C GLY A 194 -15.74 3.11 -3.44
N TYR A 195 -14.42 3.27 -3.33
CA TYR A 195 -13.69 3.24 -2.07
C TYR A 195 -12.92 4.54 -1.83
N ARG A 196 -12.67 4.81 -0.55
CA ARG A 196 -11.86 5.93 -0.07
C ARG A 196 -10.82 5.43 0.93
N GLU A 197 -9.63 5.95 0.83
CA GLU A 197 -8.57 5.70 1.80
C GLU A 197 -8.87 6.39 3.12
N ARG A 198 -8.68 5.67 4.23
CA ARG A 198 -8.67 6.24 5.58
C ARG A 198 -7.24 6.48 6.06
N LEU A 199 -6.39 5.50 5.81
CA LEU A 199 -4.97 5.55 6.13
C LEU A 199 -4.22 4.86 5.00
N LEU A 200 -3.17 5.49 4.49
CA LEU A 200 -2.19 4.86 3.60
C LEU A 200 -0.81 5.19 4.17
N VAL A 201 -0.06 4.17 4.57
CA VAL A 201 1.32 4.32 5.03
C VAL A 201 2.24 3.52 4.14
N THR A 202 3.21 4.20 3.54
CA THR A 202 4.32 3.63 2.80
C THR A 202 5.58 3.85 3.60
N PHE A 203 6.31 2.78 3.91
CA PHE A 203 7.65 2.82 4.48
C PHE A 203 8.64 2.63 3.34
N GLU A 204 9.44 3.65 3.07
CA GLU A 204 10.50 3.57 2.06
C GLU A 204 11.81 3.16 2.72
N GLN A 205 12.61 2.35 2.00
CA GLN A 205 13.92 1.88 2.49
C GLN A 205 13.82 1.30 3.90
N ALA A 206 12.83 0.44 4.15
CA ALA A 206 12.75 -0.26 5.41
C ALA A 206 14.07 -1.04 5.56
N ALA A 207 14.92 -0.64 6.53
CA ALA A 207 16.25 -1.22 6.78
C ALA A 207 16.22 -2.73 7.10
N CYS A 208 15.03 -3.32 7.13
CA CYS A 208 14.78 -4.73 7.29
C CYS A 208 14.41 -5.35 5.93
N HIS A 209 15.26 -6.23 5.40
CA HIS A 209 14.89 -7.05 4.25
C HIS A 209 13.74 -8.01 4.65
N PRO A 210 12.73 -8.20 3.78
CA PRO A 210 11.69 -9.23 3.94
C PRO A 210 12.23 -10.59 4.39
N PRO A 211 11.43 -11.42 5.09
CA PRO A 211 9.97 -11.34 5.24
C PRO A 211 9.44 -10.64 6.51
N HIS A 212 8.46 -9.72 6.39
CA HIS A 212 7.83 -9.00 7.52
C HIS A 212 6.35 -9.31 7.77
N LEU A 213 5.65 -9.86 6.77
CA LEU A 213 4.21 -10.08 6.79
C LEU A 213 3.65 -10.71 8.08
N THR A 214 4.32 -11.71 8.67
CA THR A 214 3.89 -12.35 9.93
C THR A 214 3.75 -11.35 11.07
N ASN A 215 4.81 -10.58 11.30
CA ASN A 215 4.84 -9.61 12.38
C ASN A 215 3.91 -8.42 12.06
N ASN A 216 3.84 -8.03 10.78
CA ASN A 216 2.93 -7.01 10.29
C ASN A 216 1.46 -7.35 10.58
N ILE A 217 1.04 -8.58 10.28
CA ILE A 217 -0.32 -9.06 10.56
C ILE A 217 -0.58 -9.12 12.06
N ALA A 218 0.36 -9.64 12.87
CA ALA A 218 0.20 -9.67 14.32
C ALA A 218 0.01 -8.26 14.91
N THR A 219 0.75 -7.26 14.42
CA THR A 219 0.55 -5.86 14.82
C THR A 219 -0.83 -5.36 14.43
N LEU A 220 -1.28 -5.66 13.21
CA LEU A 220 -2.59 -5.26 12.70
C LEU A 220 -3.73 -5.90 13.49
N GLU A 221 -3.66 -7.20 13.82
CA GLU A 221 -4.65 -7.88 14.66
C GLU A 221 -4.83 -7.20 16.02
N SER A 222 -3.75 -6.66 16.59
CA SER A 222 -3.80 -5.95 17.87
C SER A 222 -4.30 -4.50 17.76
N SER A 223 -4.46 -3.97 16.55
CA SER A 223 -4.67 -2.53 16.31
C SER A 223 -5.88 -2.21 15.45
N VAL A 224 -6.33 -3.15 14.64
CA VAL A 224 -7.43 -3.03 13.69
C VAL A 224 -8.37 -4.23 13.88
N ASN A 225 -9.67 -4.01 13.74
CA ASN A 225 -10.63 -5.12 13.75
C ASN A 225 -10.54 -5.92 12.43
N CYS A 226 -9.65 -6.91 12.39
CA CYS A 226 -9.48 -7.78 11.21
C CYS A 226 -10.75 -8.54 10.82
N GLY A 227 -11.68 -8.78 11.76
CA GLY A 227 -13.00 -9.35 11.46
C GLY A 227 -13.95 -8.42 10.70
N ALA A 228 -13.71 -7.11 10.71
CA ALA A 228 -14.47 -6.17 9.87
C ALA A 228 -13.98 -6.15 8.40
N ILE A 229 -12.79 -6.68 8.13
CA ILE A 229 -12.19 -6.66 6.79
C ILE A 229 -12.90 -7.64 5.88
N LYS A 230 -13.48 -7.11 4.79
CA LYS A 230 -14.19 -7.85 3.74
C LYS A 230 -13.38 -7.98 2.47
N ILE A 231 -12.40 -7.10 2.25
CA ILE A 231 -11.56 -7.06 1.06
C ILE A 231 -10.09 -7.01 1.49
N LEU A 232 -9.30 -7.96 1.00
CA LEU A 232 -7.87 -8.03 1.24
C LEU A 232 -7.14 -7.88 -0.10
N ASP A 233 -6.32 -6.84 -0.23
CA ASP A 233 -5.44 -6.55 -1.37
C ASP A 233 -4.00 -6.84 -0.93
N LEU A 234 -3.33 -7.78 -1.60
CA LEU A 234 -1.97 -8.18 -1.26
C LEU A 234 -1.03 -7.94 -2.45
N LYS A 235 0.07 -7.22 -2.19
CA LYS A 235 1.16 -6.89 -3.13
C LYS A 235 2.50 -7.29 -2.53
N ILE A 236 2.78 -8.59 -2.51
CA ILE A 236 3.87 -9.17 -1.70
C ILE A 236 4.88 -9.87 -2.61
N SER A 237 5.98 -9.22 -2.96
CA SER A 237 7.02 -9.83 -3.81
C SER A 237 7.86 -10.86 -3.05
N ALA A 238 7.90 -10.77 -1.72
CA ALA A 238 8.65 -11.67 -0.85
C ALA A 238 8.08 -13.11 -0.83
N HIS A 239 8.96 -14.09 -0.70
CA HIS A 239 8.56 -15.50 -0.68
C HIS A 239 8.11 -15.95 0.72
N TYR A 240 6.92 -16.56 0.78
CA TYR A 240 6.38 -17.19 1.99
C TYR A 240 5.93 -18.61 1.71
N GLU A 241 6.13 -19.50 2.68
CA GLU A 241 5.62 -20.86 2.62
C GLU A 241 4.10 -20.92 2.73
N THR A 242 3.49 -21.99 2.21
CA THR A 242 2.04 -22.21 2.27
C THR A 242 1.52 -22.21 3.72
N ALA A 243 2.31 -22.74 4.68
CA ALA A 243 1.93 -22.76 6.08
C ALA A 243 1.84 -21.35 6.69
N ALA A 244 2.75 -20.44 6.30
CA ALA A 244 2.71 -19.04 6.74
C ALA A 244 1.45 -18.35 6.23
N TRP A 245 1.14 -18.49 4.94
CA TRP A 245 -0.09 -17.95 4.34
C TRP A 245 -1.36 -18.48 5.01
N LYS A 246 -1.42 -19.78 5.34
CA LYS A 246 -2.55 -20.34 6.08
C LYS A 246 -2.76 -19.62 7.40
N THR A 247 -1.69 -19.40 8.17
CA THR A 247 -1.72 -18.64 9.43
C THR A 247 -2.16 -17.20 9.20
N HIS A 248 -1.59 -16.51 8.20
CA HIS A 248 -1.96 -15.13 7.86
C HIS A 248 -3.44 -14.96 7.51
N PHE A 249 -4.01 -15.91 6.76
CA PHE A 249 -5.41 -15.88 6.40
C PHE A 249 -6.37 -16.21 7.55
N GLN A 250 -5.92 -16.84 8.64
CA GLN A 250 -6.78 -17.10 9.79
C GLN A 250 -7.22 -15.82 10.50
N SER A 251 -6.43 -14.75 10.39
CA SER A 251 -6.74 -13.42 10.91
C SER A 251 -7.96 -12.77 10.24
N PHE A 252 -8.32 -13.22 9.04
CA PHE A 252 -9.26 -12.55 8.14
C PHE A 252 -10.46 -13.42 7.76
N LEU A 253 -11.16 -13.96 8.77
CA LEU A 253 -12.25 -14.92 8.59
C LEU A 253 -13.42 -14.40 7.73
N ASP A 254 -13.61 -13.09 7.72
CA ASP A 254 -14.72 -12.37 7.12
C ASP A 254 -14.44 -11.85 5.70
N VAL A 255 -13.23 -12.08 5.18
CA VAL A 255 -12.84 -11.66 3.83
C VAL A 255 -13.66 -12.40 2.78
N THR A 256 -14.31 -11.61 1.94
CA THR A 256 -15.14 -12.05 0.81
C THR A 256 -14.44 -11.86 -0.53
N THR A 257 -13.51 -10.90 -0.61
CA THR A 257 -12.73 -10.59 -1.82
C THR A 257 -11.24 -10.62 -1.48
N LEU A 258 -10.49 -11.46 -2.19
CA LEU A 258 -9.03 -11.50 -2.12
C LEU A 258 -8.47 -11.07 -3.47
N TYR A 259 -7.64 -10.02 -3.46
CA TYR A 259 -6.87 -9.57 -4.61
C TYR A 259 -5.40 -9.86 -4.38
N LEU A 260 -4.77 -10.52 -5.35
CA LEU A 260 -3.36 -10.92 -5.31
C LEU A 260 -2.64 -10.28 -6.49
N ASP A 261 -1.65 -9.45 -6.19
CA ASP A 261 -0.91 -8.65 -7.15
C ASP A 261 0.60 -8.77 -6.92
N GLU A 262 1.38 -8.64 -8.00
CA GLU A 262 2.86 -8.61 -7.99
C GLU A 262 3.52 -9.61 -7.01
N MET A 263 3.11 -10.89 -7.04
CA MET A 263 3.63 -11.91 -6.13
C MET A 263 3.85 -13.27 -6.77
N PRO A 264 4.74 -14.13 -6.20
CA PRO A 264 4.75 -15.56 -6.48
C PRO A 264 3.48 -16.21 -5.89
N VAL A 265 2.35 -15.99 -6.58
CA VAL A 265 0.96 -16.23 -6.11
C VAL A 265 0.71 -17.68 -5.67
N ARG A 266 1.58 -18.62 -6.08
CA ARG A 266 1.38 -20.07 -5.90
C ARG A 266 1.20 -20.47 -4.43
N THR A 267 2.08 -20.06 -3.52
CA THR A 267 2.00 -20.52 -2.12
C THR A 267 0.80 -19.89 -1.39
N ALA A 268 0.45 -18.65 -1.72
CA ALA A 268 -0.76 -17.99 -1.24
C ALA A 268 -2.02 -18.71 -1.74
N LEU A 269 -2.08 -19.07 -3.02
CA LEU A 269 -3.20 -19.82 -3.59
C LEU A 269 -3.33 -21.21 -2.98
N LEU A 270 -2.21 -21.91 -2.77
CA LEU A 270 -2.19 -23.23 -2.11
C LEU A 270 -2.73 -23.18 -0.68
N ALA A 271 -2.58 -22.05 0.02
CA ALA A 271 -3.15 -21.87 1.34
C ALA A 271 -4.69 -21.84 1.32
N LEU A 272 -5.32 -21.54 0.17
CA LEU A 272 -6.77 -21.57 -0.01
C LEU A 272 -7.33 -22.99 -0.23
N LEU A 273 -6.48 -24.00 -0.36
CA LEU A 273 -6.89 -25.40 -0.48
C LEU A 273 -7.62 -25.84 0.79
N VAL A 274 -8.85 -26.34 0.63
CA VAL A 274 -9.61 -26.85 1.77
C VAL A 274 -8.98 -28.16 2.26
N PRO A 275 -8.63 -28.26 3.55
CA PRO A 275 -8.05 -29.48 4.11
C PRO A 275 -9.03 -30.65 4.04
N ALA A 276 -8.48 -31.87 3.97
CA ALA A 276 -9.29 -33.09 3.99
C ALA A 276 -9.74 -33.46 5.41
N SER A 277 -8.97 -33.04 6.43
CA SER A 277 -9.32 -33.22 7.84
C SER A 277 -10.30 -32.14 8.29
N ALA A 278 -11.33 -32.54 9.02
CA ALA A 278 -12.29 -31.61 9.63
C ALA A 278 -11.70 -30.81 10.81
N GLU A 279 -10.54 -31.22 11.32
CA GLU A 279 -9.84 -30.55 12.43
C GLU A 279 -8.99 -29.36 11.98
N GLU A 280 -8.66 -29.28 10.69
CA GLU A 280 -7.87 -28.16 10.16
C GLU A 280 -8.75 -26.95 9.82
N VAL A 281 -8.29 -25.76 10.20
CA VAL A 281 -8.99 -24.50 9.95
C VAL A 281 -8.92 -24.15 8.46
N ILE A 282 -10.08 -23.87 7.88
CA ILE A 282 -10.20 -23.41 6.50
C ILE A 282 -9.75 -21.95 6.39
N SER A 283 -8.76 -21.67 5.56
CA SER A 283 -8.35 -20.31 5.24
C SER A 283 -9.41 -19.57 4.41
N LEU A 284 -9.73 -18.35 4.83
CA LEU A 284 -10.73 -17.46 4.21
C LEU A 284 -12.06 -18.20 3.90
N PRO A 285 -12.79 -18.65 4.93
CA PRO A 285 -13.99 -19.46 4.73
C PRO A 285 -15.11 -18.70 3.99
N GLN A 286 -15.14 -17.37 4.09
CA GLN A 286 -16.13 -16.50 3.43
C GLN A 286 -15.71 -16.01 2.05
N LEU A 287 -14.54 -16.43 1.54
CA LEU A 287 -14.04 -15.98 0.24
C LEU A 287 -14.99 -16.40 -0.89
N ARG A 288 -15.49 -15.40 -1.63
CA ARG A 288 -16.41 -15.53 -2.77
C ARG A 288 -15.80 -15.03 -4.06
N PHE A 289 -14.99 -13.97 -3.98
CA PHE A 289 -14.32 -13.37 -5.13
C PHE A 289 -12.81 -13.50 -4.99
N LEU A 290 -12.18 -14.20 -5.92
CA LEU A 290 -10.73 -14.23 -6.06
C LEU A 290 -10.34 -13.45 -7.31
N TRP A 291 -9.48 -12.45 -7.13
CA TRP A 291 -8.90 -11.67 -8.22
C TRP A 291 -7.38 -11.83 -8.19
N VAL A 292 -6.82 -12.37 -9.27
CA VAL A 292 -5.37 -12.52 -9.45
C VAL A 292 -4.91 -11.59 -10.56
N ALA A 293 -3.97 -10.69 -10.30
CA ALA A 293 -3.44 -9.79 -11.32
C ALA A 293 -2.70 -10.57 -12.41
N THR A 294 -1.77 -11.44 -12.02
CA THR A 294 -1.03 -12.32 -12.95
C THR A 294 -1.03 -13.75 -12.42
N LEU A 295 -1.54 -14.69 -13.21
CA LEU A 295 -1.50 -16.12 -12.92
C LEU A 295 -0.59 -16.81 -13.95
N ASP A 296 0.59 -17.21 -13.50
CA ASP A 296 1.54 -17.97 -14.32
C ASP A 296 1.34 -19.48 -14.15
N LEU A 297 1.07 -20.16 -15.27
CA LEU A 297 0.86 -21.61 -15.36
C LEU A 297 1.72 -22.24 -16.46
N GLN A 298 2.79 -21.58 -16.86
CA GLN A 298 3.73 -22.12 -17.83
C GLN A 298 4.60 -23.20 -17.19
N VAL A 299 5.11 -24.11 -18.03
CA VAL A 299 6.11 -25.08 -17.58
C VAL A 299 7.45 -24.35 -17.53
N PRO A 300 8.20 -24.39 -16.42
CA PRO A 300 9.54 -23.84 -16.38
C PRO A 300 10.38 -24.39 -17.54
N ASN A 301 11.21 -23.55 -18.16
CA ASN A 301 12.06 -23.99 -19.26
C ASN A 301 13.04 -25.07 -18.78
N GLU A 302 13.35 -26.03 -19.66
CA GLU A 302 14.29 -27.14 -19.47
C GLU A 302 15.72 -26.70 -19.06
N GLN A 303 16.04 -25.40 -19.03
CA GLN A 303 17.34 -24.91 -18.57
C GLN A 303 17.43 -24.72 -17.05
N ASP A 304 16.30 -24.76 -16.31
CA ASP A 304 16.25 -24.80 -14.84
C ASP A 304 16.24 -26.24 -14.27
N GLU A 305 16.64 -27.22 -15.10
CA GLU A 305 16.60 -28.69 -14.86
C GLU A 305 17.45 -29.23 -13.71
N ALA A 306 18.19 -28.38 -12.98
CA ALA A 306 18.83 -28.79 -11.72
C ALA A 306 17.82 -28.94 -10.56
N SER A 307 16.54 -28.60 -10.80
CA SER A 307 15.45 -28.81 -9.86
C SER A 307 14.34 -29.61 -10.54
N ASP A 308 13.90 -30.73 -9.96
CA ASP A 308 12.70 -31.46 -10.41
C ASP A 308 11.48 -30.50 -10.40
N THR A 309 11.13 -29.85 -11.51
CA THR A 309 10.25 -28.65 -11.49
C THR A 309 8.93 -28.72 -12.29
N PRO A 310 7.92 -27.89 -11.95
CA PRO A 310 6.62 -28.35 -11.47
C PRO A 310 5.42 -27.77 -12.23
N GLY A 311 5.56 -27.24 -13.45
CA GLY A 311 4.49 -26.42 -14.07
C GLY A 311 3.19 -27.17 -14.42
N ALA A 312 3.24 -28.46 -14.72
CA ALA A 312 2.01 -29.27 -14.86
C ALA A 312 1.28 -29.46 -13.51
N HIS A 313 2.03 -29.44 -12.40
CA HIS A 313 1.47 -29.51 -11.06
C HIS A 313 0.72 -28.23 -10.72
N ASP A 314 1.10 -27.08 -11.27
CA ASP A 314 0.55 -25.78 -10.89
C ASP A 314 -0.85 -25.58 -11.46
N ARG A 315 -1.07 -26.03 -12.70
CA ARG A 315 -2.42 -26.08 -13.32
C ARG A 315 -3.36 -26.97 -12.52
N LEU A 316 -2.91 -28.19 -12.20
CA LEU A 316 -3.70 -29.15 -11.45
C LEU A 316 -3.93 -28.67 -10.01
N GLN A 317 -2.96 -28.02 -9.38
CA GLN A 317 -3.09 -27.41 -8.05
C GLN A 317 -4.14 -26.30 -8.05
N PHE A 318 -4.12 -25.40 -9.03
CA PHE A 318 -5.12 -24.33 -9.13
C PHE A 318 -6.55 -24.88 -9.30
N ILE A 319 -6.74 -25.84 -10.21
CA ILE A 319 -8.03 -26.55 -10.36
C ILE A 319 -8.42 -27.28 -9.08
N ARG A 320 -7.46 -27.90 -8.39
CA ARG A 320 -7.69 -28.62 -7.12
C ARG A 320 -8.15 -27.68 -6.02
N ILE A 321 -7.63 -26.45 -5.95
CA ILE A 321 -8.10 -25.42 -5.00
C ILE A 321 -9.59 -25.16 -5.22
N MET A 322 -9.99 -24.82 -6.45
CA MET A 322 -11.40 -24.54 -6.77
C MET A 322 -12.31 -25.75 -6.51
N SER A 323 -11.87 -26.93 -6.93
CA SER A 323 -12.59 -28.20 -6.71
C SER A 323 -12.74 -28.52 -5.21
N SER A 324 -11.71 -28.29 -4.39
CA SER A 324 -11.75 -28.53 -2.94
C SER A 324 -12.80 -27.64 -2.27
N ARG A 325 -12.84 -26.35 -2.61
CA ARG A 325 -13.80 -25.38 -2.09
C ARG A 325 -15.24 -25.73 -2.46
N ARG A 326 -15.47 -26.12 -3.72
CA ARG A 326 -16.79 -26.58 -4.17
C ARG A 326 -17.26 -27.83 -3.42
N ARG A 327 -16.38 -28.83 -3.25
CA ARG A 327 -16.71 -30.05 -2.48
C ARG A 327 -17.03 -29.75 -1.01
N ALA A 328 -16.34 -28.78 -0.43
CA ALA A 328 -16.58 -28.29 0.92
C ALA A 328 -17.80 -27.35 1.06
N ARG A 329 -18.57 -27.14 -0.02
CA ARG A 329 -19.75 -26.26 -0.06
C ARG A 329 -19.45 -24.79 0.25
N ILE A 330 -18.24 -24.34 -0.04
CA ILE A 330 -17.80 -22.93 0.03
C ILE A 330 -17.19 -22.49 -1.31
N PRO A 331 -17.90 -22.67 -2.43
CA PRO A 331 -17.37 -22.36 -3.75
C PRO A 331 -17.07 -20.86 -3.88
N LEU A 332 -16.10 -20.53 -4.75
CA LEU A 332 -16.02 -19.16 -5.25
C LEU A 332 -17.23 -18.87 -6.14
N GLU A 333 -17.72 -17.64 -6.06
CA GLU A 333 -18.78 -17.12 -6.93
C GLU A 333 -18.16 -16.46 -8.18
N HIS A 334 -16.99 -15.84 -8.02
CA HIS A 334 -16.29 -15.11 -9.08
C HIS A 334 -14.78 -15.38 -8.99
N LEU A 335 -14.18 -15.69 -10.14
CA LEU A 335 -12.75 -15.72 -10.36
C LEU A 335 -12.39 -14.72 -11.46
N ARG A 336 -11.49 -13.78 -11.17
CA ARG A 336 -10.91 -12.88 -12.16
C ARG A 336 -9.40 -13.09 -12.24
N VAL A 337 -8.88 -13.15 -13.45
CA VAL A 337 -7.46 -13.16 -13.75
C VAL A 337 -7.18 -12.09 -14.79
N ASP A 338 -6.42 -11.03 -14.45
CA ASP A 338 -6.15 -9.98 -15.43
C ASP A 338 -5.19 -10.48 -16.51
N VAL A 339 -4.12 -11.18 -16.12
CA VAL A 339 -3.12 -11.75 -17.03
C VAL A 339 -2.92 -13.23 -16.74
N LEU A 340 -3.27 -14.08 -17.70
CA LEU A 340 -3.04 -15.51 -17.65
C LEU A 340 -1.82 -15.86 -18.51
N LEU A 341 -0.72 -16.27 -17.89
CA LEU A 341 0.47 -16.72 -18.61
C LEU A 341 0.38 -18.23 -18.85
N MET A 342 0.02 -18.61 -20.07
CA MET A 342 0.00 -19.98 -20.59
C MET A 342 -0.23 -19.97 -22.11
N ASP A 343 -0.08 -21.13 -22.76
CA ASP A 343 -0.45 -21.26 -24.18
C ASP A 343 -1.93 -20.86 -24.41
N PRO A 344 -2.22 -19.85 -25.26
CA PRO A 344 -3.59 -19.36 -25.46
C PRO A 344 -4.55 -20.41 -26.01
N ALA A 345 -4.07 -21.33 -26.85
CA ALA A 345 -4.89 -22.39 -27.41
C ALA A 345 -5.30 -23.39 -26.32
N GLN A 346 -4.37 -23.75 -25.43
CA GLN A 346 -4.65 -24.59 -24.27
C GLN A 346 -5.54 -23.90 -23.24
N ALA A 347 -5.33 -22.61 -22.99
CA ALA A 347 -6.18 -21.80 -22.10
C ALA A 347 -7.64 -21.91 -22.53
N THR A 348 -7.89 -21.63 -23.81
CA THR A 348 -9.22 -21.56 -24.40
C THR A 348 -9.88 -22.93 -24.51
N ARG A 349 -9.13 -23.98 -24.90
CA ARG A 349 -9.70 -25.30 -25.19
C ARG A 349 -9.91 -26.17 -23.95
N GLU A 350 -9.08 -26.01 -22.91
CA GLU A 350 -9.03 -26.95 -21.79
C GLU A 350 -9.16 -26.26 -20.44
N PHE A 351 -8.35 -25.24 -20.17
CA PHE A 351 -8.21 -24.71 -18.82
C PHE A 351 -9.40 -23.83 -18.39
N VAL A 352 -9.79 -22.84 -19.20
CA VAL A 352 -10.90 -21.95 -18.91
C VAL A 352 -12.24 -22.71 -18.81
N PRO A 353 -12.59 -23.62 -19.74
CA PRO A 353 -13.82 -24.42 -19.61
C PRO A 353 -13.86 -25.26 -18.32
N ARG A 354 -12.71 -25.76 -17.85
CA ARG A 354 -12.64 -26.47 -16.56
C ARG A 354 -12.85 -25.55 -15.36
N LEU A 355 -12.38 -24.30 -15.42
CA LEU A 355 -12.64 -23.31 -14.39
C LEU A 355 -14.11 -22.90 -14.36
N GLU A 356 -14.73 -22.64 -15.51
CA GLU A 356 -16.15 -22.30 -15.64
C GLU A 356 -17.05 -23.43 -15.13
N ALA A 357 -16.62 -24.68 -15.27
CA ALA A 357 -17.32 -25.82 -14.67
C ALA A 357 -17.28 -25.81 -13.13
N LEU A 358 -16.33 -25.11 -12.51
CA LEU A 358 -16.09 -25.06 -11.06
C LEU A 358 -16.54 -23.75 -10.40
N VAL A 359 -16.46 -22.62 -11.12
CA VAL A 359 -16.74 -21.27 -10.63
C VAL A 359 -17.79 -20.62 -11.55
N PRO A 360 -18.89 -20.07 -11.02
CA PRO A 360 -19.99 -19.53 -11.83
C PRO A 360 -19.58 -18.41 -12.80
N LEU A 361 -18.69 -17.52 -12.39
CA LEU A 361 -18.18 -16.43 -13.21
C LEU A 361 -16.65 -16.49 -13.27
N VAL A 362 -16.12 -16.64 -14.49
CA VAL A 362 -14.67 -16.62 -14.76
C VAL A 362 -14.38 -15.50 -15.75
N GLU A 363 -13.53 -14.56 -15.35
CA GLU A 363 -13.08 -13.45 -16.18
C GLU A 363 -11.58 -13.58 -16.42
N ILE A 364 -11.18 -13.70 -17.68
CA ILE A 364 -9.77 -13.68 -18.09
C ILE A 364 -9.56 -12.41 -18.92
N GLY A 365 -8.77 -11.45 -18.41
CA GLY A 365 -8.52 -10.18 -19.09
C GLY A 365 -7.71 -10.37 -20.37
N ARG A 366 -6.52 -10.95 -20.25
CA ARG A 366 -5.68 -11.33 -21.40
C ARG A 366 -4.94 -12.65 -21.14
N THR A 367 -4.66 -13.39 -22.21
CA THR A 367 -3.80 -14.57 -22.18
C THR A 367 -2.54 -14.30 -22.99
N ALA A 368 -1.37 -14.62 -22.43
CA ALA A 368 -0.09 -14.41 -23.09
C ALA A 368 0.85 -15.62 -22.89
N ALA A 369 1.69 -15.88 -23.90
CA ALA A 369 2.87 -16.71 -23.72
C ALA A 369 3.98 -15.86 -23.07
N ARG A 370 4.95 -16.48 -22.37
CA ARG A 370 6.15 -15.75 -21.91
C ARG A 370 6.78 -15.15 -23.15
N LEU A 371 7.07 -13.86 -23.11
CA LEU A 371 8.12 -13.38 -23.98
C LEU A 371 9.41 -14.04 -23.46
N PRO A 372 10.26 -14.61 -24.32
CA PRO A 372 11.60 -15.01 -23.88
C PRO A 372 12.17 -13.79 -23.17
N ASP A 373 12.69 -13.97 -21.95
CA ASP A 373 13.29 -12.90 -21.17
C ASP A 373 14.25 -12.18 -22.14
N THR A 374 13.84 -11.02 -22.64
CA THR A 374 14.77 -10.12 -23.29
C THR A 374 15.54 -9.62 -22.10
N ASP A 375 16.62 -10.35 -21.77
CA ASP A 375 17.66 -9.86 -20.90
C ASP A 375 17.93 -8.45 -21.40
N ASP A 376 17.43 -7.47 -20.65
CA ASP A 376 17.86 -6.11 -20.80
C ASP A 376 19.33 -6.18 -20.41
N GLU A 377 20.19 -6.37 -21.42
CA GLU A 377 21.57 -5.95 -21.40
C GLU A 377 21.53 -4.43 -21.16
N GLU A 378 21.25 -4.04 -19.92
CA GLU A 378 21.70 -2.77 -19.36
C GLU A 378 23.22 -2.86 -19.38
N GLY A 379 23.75 -2.54 -20.56
CA GLY A 379 25.18 -2.41 -20.77
C GLY A 379 25.69 -1.42 -19.75
N ASP A 380 26.55 -1.91 -18.87
CA ASP A 380 27.50 -1.13 -18.11
C ASP A 380 28.28 -0.24 -19.10
N GLY A 381 27.73 0.93 -19.39
CA GLY A 381 28.45 2.05 -19.98
C GLY A 381 29.41 2.59 -18.93
N GLN A 382 30.48 1.85 -18.65
CA GLN A 382 31.72 2.44 -18.13
C GLN A 382 32.29 3.32 -19.24
N GLU A 383 31.99 4.62 -19.19
CA GLU A 383 32.85 5.62 -19.82
C GLU A 383 33.98 5.95 -18.83
N ASP A 384 35.21 5.63 -19.28
CA ASP A 384 36.50 5.98 -18.67
C ASP A 384 36.76 7.50 -18.59
#